data_AF-A0A662JW67-F1
#
_entry.id   AF-A0A662JW67-F1
#
_cell.length_a   1.000
_cell.length_b   1.000
_cell.length_c   1.000
_cell.angle_alpha   90.00
_cell.angle_beta   90.00
_cell.angle_gamma   90.00
#
_symmetry.space_group_name_H-M   'P 1'
#
loop_
_entity.id
_entity.type
_entity.pdbx_description
1 polymer ?
#
loop_
_entity_poly.entity_id
_entity_poly.type
_entity_poly.pdbx_seq_one_letter_code
_entity_poly.pdbx_strand_id
1 'polypeptide(L)' 'TTVTWYYIWDSSNVIPGEVTIRAKAIDLQGAESNEATVTVTVEKTSSSSGGGTPGFEIILLFIAIILVLLLSKRKQH' A
#
# COMPACT_ATOMS: atom_id res chain seq x y z
N THR A 1 19.73 -34.75 14.58
CA THR A 1 18.30 -34.46 14.38
C THR A 1 18.16 -33.15 13.65
N THR A 2 17.37 -33.11 12.59
CA THR A 2 17.01 -31.86 11.90
C THR A 2 15.72 -31.31 12.51
N VAL A 3 15.74 -30.06 12.97
CA VAL A 3 14.57 -29.36 13.50
C VAL A 3 14.08 -28.38 12.44
N THR A 4 12.77 -28.34 12.21
CA THR A 4 12.16 -27.31 11.36
C THR A 4 12.12 -26.00 12.14
N TRP A 5 12.66 -24.95 11.55
CA TRP A 5 12.62 -23.60 12.09
C TRP A 5 11.86 -22.67 11.14
N TYR A 6 11.28 -21.61 11.70
CA TYR A 6 10.65 -20.54 10.93
C TYR A 6 10.92 -19.19 11.60
N TYR A 7 10.88 -18.12 10.82
CA TYR A 7 10.98 -16.74 11.29
C TYR A 7 9.90 -15.91 10.60
N ILE A 8 9.13 -15.14 11.38
CA ILE A 8 8.14 -14.21 10.86
C ILE A 8 8.82 -12.85 10.72
N TRP A 9 8.98 -12.41 9.49
CA TRP A 9 9.57 -11.11 9.18
C TRP A 9 8.50 -10.03 9.05
N ASP A 10 8.63 -8.95 9.83
CA ASP A 10 7.86 -7.71 9.65
C ASP A 10 8.60 -6.75 8.71
N SER A 11 8.06 -6.57 7.50
CA SER A 11 8.64 -5.69 6.48
C SER A 11 8.13 -4.24 6.52
N SER A 12 7.35 -3.85 7.54
CA SER A 12 6.67 -2.54 7.59
C SER A 12 7.61 -1.33 7.56
N ASN A 13 8.83 -1.47 8.11
CA ASN A 13 9.85 -0.43 8.17
C ASN A 13 10.97 -0.59 7.13
N VAL A 14 10.80 -1.53 6.20
CA VAL A 14 11.79 -1.80 5.16
C VAL A 14 11.55 -0.85 3.99
N ILE A 15 12.63 -0.25 3.49
CA ILE A 15 12.58 0.58 2.28
C ILE A 15 12.18 -0.33 1.11
N PRO A 16 11.18 0.03 0.29
CA PRO A 16 10.81 -0.75 -0.88
C PRO A 16 12.01 -1.00 -1.81
N GLY A 17 12.15 -2.22 -2.29
CA GLY A 17 13.28 -2.66 -3.08
C GLY A 17 13.63 -4.12 -2.88
N GLU A 18 14.74 -4.53 -3.46
CA GLU A 18 15.26 -5.88 -3.33
C GLU A 18 15.93 -6.09 -1.96
N VAL A 19 15.57 -7.18 -1.29
CA VAL A 19 16.14 -7.61 -0.02
C VAL A 19 16.61 -9.04 -0.15
N THR A 20 17.84 -9.31 0.26
CA THR A 20 18.39 -10.67 0.34
C THR A 20 18.28 -11.20 1.77
N ILE A 21 17.55 -12.29 1.95
CA ILE A 21 17.47 -13.06 3.19
C ILE A 21 18.52 -14.16 3.13
N ARG A 22 19.31 -14.30 4.20
CA ARG A 22 20.39 -15.29 4.34
C ARG A 22 20.14 -16.14 5.58
N ALA A 23 20.36 -17.45 5.48
CA ALA A 23 20.19 -18.37 6.60
C ALA A 23 21.31 -19.42 6.65
N LYS A 24 21.70 -19.79 7.88
CA LYS A 24 22.64 -20.87 8.18
C LYS A 24 22.13 -21.68 9.37
N ALA A 25 22.42 -22.98 9.37
CA ALA A 25 22.24 -23.83 10.54
C ALA A 25 23.55 -23.86 11.35
N ILE A 26 23.42 -23.89 12.68
CA ILE A 26 24.54 -24.03 13.60
C ILE A 26 24.25 -25.25 14.48
N ASP A 27 25.19 -26.18 14.61
CA ASP A 27 25.05 -27.33 15.49
C ASP A 27 25.42 -27.03 16.96
N LEU A 28 25.29 -28.01 17.85
CA LEU A 28 25.62 -27.84 19.28
C LEU A 28 27.11 -27.63 19.56
N GLN A 29 27.97 -27.87 18.58
CA GLN A 29 29.43 -27.70 18.66
C GLN A 29 29.87 -26.37 18.01
N GLY A 30 28.93 -25.60 17.46
CA GLY A 30 29.19 -24.34 16.78
C GLY A 30 29.58 -24.49 15.30
N ALA A 31 29.44 -25.67 14.70
CA ALA A 31 29.71 -25.86 13.27
C ALA A 31 28.58 -25.24 12.43
N GLU A 32 28.95 -24.41 11.45
CA GLU A 32 28.01 -23.76 10.54
C GLU A 32 27.78 -24.58 9.26
N SER A 33 26.54 -24.57 8.76
CA SER A 33 26.23 -25.05 7.43
C SER A 33 26.69 -24.07 6.33
N ASN A 34 26.60 -24.53 5.08
CA ASN A 34 26.56 -23.60 3.94
C ASN A 34 25.40 -22.62 4.09
N GLU A 35 25.56 -21.44 3.50
CA GLU A 35 24.54 -20.40 3.52
C GLU A 35 23.50 -20.61 2.43
N ALA A 36 22.23 -20.49 2.79
CA ALA A 36 21.11 -20.42 1.87
C ALA A 36 20.65 -18.98 1.70
N THR A 37 20.30 -18.59 0.47
CA THR A 37 19.88 -17.23 0.13
C THR A 37 18.52 -17.22 -0.57
N VAL A 38 17.72 -16.20 -0.28
CA VAL A 38 16.46 -15.91 -0.97
C VAL A 38 16.38 -14.41 -1.23
N THR A 39 16.03 -14.04 -2.47
CA THR A 39 15.79 -12.65 -2.85
C THR A 39 14.29 -12.36 -2.83
N VAL A 40 13.90 -11.27 -2.15
CA VAL A 40 12.52 -10.82 -2.01
C VAL A 40 12.42 -9.38 -2.48
N THR A 41 11.39 -9.06 -3.27
CA THR A 41 11.05 -7.68 -3.61
C THR A 41 10.01 -7.15 -2.63
N VAL A 42 10.37 -6.11 -1.89
CA VAL A 42 9.46 -5.40 -0.98
C VAL A 42 8.83 -4.23 -1.73
N GLU A 43 7.50 -4.18 -1.76
CA GLU A 43 6.75 -3.10 -2.38
C GLU A 43 5.92 -2.35 -1.35
N LYS A 44 5.75 -1.04 -1.54
CA LYS A 44 4.79 -0.24 -0.78
C LYS A 44 3.52 -0.08 -1.60
N THR A 45 2.46 -0.76 -1.21
CA THR A 45 1.15 -0.53 -1.81
C THR A 45 0.60 0.79 -1.29
N SER A 46 0.72 1.85 -2.09
CA SER A 46 -0.11 3.03 -1.91
C SER A 46 -1.53 2.62 -2.26
N SER A 47 -2.44 2.56 -1.29
CA SER A 47 -3.87 2.56 -1.61
C SER A 47 -4.18 3.91 -2.24
N SER A 48 -4.01 4.02 -3.56
CA SER A 48 -4.62 5.10 -4.30
C SER A 48 -6.13 4.87 -4.20
N SER A 49 -6.73 5.47 -3.17
CA SER A 49 -8.14 5.74 -3.15
C SER A 49 -8.39 6.75 -4.27
N GLY A 50 -8.48 6.26 -5.50
CA GLY A 50 -9.01 6.98 -6.65
C GLY A 50 -10.50 7.23 -6.45
N GLY A 51 -10.84 8.08 -5.49
CA GLY A 51 -12.14 8.70 -5.36
C GLY A 51 -12.01 10.11 -5.90
N GLY A 52 -12.78 10.44 -6.92
CA GLY A 52 -12.68 11.68 -7.70
C GLY A 52 -12.35 12.90 -6.85
N THR A 53 -11.41 13.72 -7.34
CA THR A 53 -11.12 15.09 -6.91
C THR A 53 -12.24 15.68 -6.01
N PRO A 54 -12.02 15.84 -4.70
CA PRO A 54 -12.99 16.42 -3.76
C PRO A 54 -13.36 17.90 -3.99
N GLY A 55 -13.24 18.42 -5.22
CA GLY A 55 -13.44 19.83 -5.57
C GLY A 55 -14.49 20.10 -6.66
N PHE A 56 -14.74 19.20 -7.60
CA PHE A 56 -15.60 19.52 -8.76
C PHE A 56 -17.09 19.18 -8.57
N GLU A 57 -17.45 18.15 -7.80
CA GLU A 57 -18.86 17.76 -7.60
C GLU A 57 -19.65 18.81 -6.82
N ILE A 58 -19.07 19.36 -5.74
CA ILE A 58 -19.70 20.44 -4.97
C ILE A 58 -19.81 21.71 -5.82
N ILE A 59 -18.77 22.06 -6.59
CA ILE A 59 -18.79 23.23 -7.48
C ILE A 59 -19.85 23.08 -8.58
N LEU A 60 -19.93 21.92 -9.24
CA LEU A 60 -20.95 21.64 -10.26
C LEU A 60 -22.37 21.64 -9.67
N LEU A 61 -22.56 21.11 -8.46
CA LEU A 61 -23.85 21.11 -7.78
C LEU A 61 -24.33 22.53 -7.47
N PHE A 62 -23.45 23.40 -6.93
CA PHE A 62 -23.81 24.80 -6.69
C PHE A 62 -24.15 25.55 -7.97
N ILE A 63 -23.40 25.35 -9.06
CA ILE A 63 -23.70 25.94 -10.38
C ILE A 63 -25.07 25.47 -10.88
N ALA A 64 -25.37 24.17 -10.77
CA ALA A 64 -26.66 23.61 -11.19
C ALA A 64 -27.84 24.19 -10.38
N ILE A 65 -27.69 24.29 -9.06
CA ILE A 65 -28.71 24.88 -8.18
C ILE A 65 -28.95 26.36 -8.54
N ILE A 66 -27.88 27.13 -8.75
CA ILE A 66 -27.98 28.55 -9.15
C ILE A 66 -28.69 28.68 -10.50
N LEU A 67 -28.35 27.85 -11.49
CA LEU A 67 -29.02 27.85 -12.80
C LEU A 67 -30.52 27.53 -12.68
N VAL A 68 -30.89 26.53 -11.88
CA VAL A 68 -32.30 26.17 -11.65
C VAL A 68 -33.05 27.32 -10.97
N LEU A 69 -32.44 27.99 -9.98
CA LEU A 69 -33.05 29.14 -9.31
C LEU A 69 -33.21 30.35 -10.24
N LEU A 70 -32.26 30.60 -11.13
CA LEU A 70 -32.36 31.68 -12.12
C LEU A 70 -33.44 31.39 -13.17
N LEU A 71 -33.51 30.14 -13.65
CA LEU A 71 -34.53 29.70 -14.59
C LEU A 71 -35.93 29.66 -13.97
N SER A 72 -36.05 29.30 -12.68
CA SER A 72 -37.33 29.30 -11.98
C SER A 72 -37.85 30.72 -11.72
N LYS A 73 -36.97 31.67 -11.37
CA LYS A 73 -37.32 33.09 -11.22
C LYS A 73 -37.81 33.73 -12.52
N ARG A 74 -37.19 33.39 -13.65
CA ARG A 74 -37.58 33.90 -14.97
C ARG A 74 -38.97 33.41 -15.41
N LYS A 75 -39.45 32.28 -14.89
CA LYS A 75 -40.76 31.71 -15.23
C LYS A 75 -41.91 32.31 -14.39
N GLN A 76 -41.60 32.98 -13.28
CA GLN A 76 -42.57 33.58 -12.35
C GLN A 76 -42.87 35.06 -12.67
N HIS A 77 -42.38 35.57 -13.79
CA HIS A 77 -42.49 36.96 -14.22
C HIS A 77 -42.94 37.02 -15.68
#